data_AF-A0A3S0HGQ4-F1
#
_entry.id   AF-A0A3S0HGQ4-F1
#
_cell.length_a   1.000
_cell.length_b   1.000
_cell.length_c   1.000
_cell.angle_alpha   90.00
_cell.angle_beta   90.00
_cell.angle_gamma   90.00
#
_symmetry.space_group_name_H-M   'P 1'
#
loop_
_entity.id
_entity.type
_entity.pdbx_description
1 polymer ?
#
loop_
_entity_poly.entity_id
_entity_poly.type
_entity_poly.pdbx_seq_one_letter_code
_entity_poly.pdbx_strand_id
1 'polypeptide(L)'
;MSFRRSAVALCAAVATGLSISPAQAAVVAEPIEYSAPGAALSLNPIGAYDSGVFDESAAEIVAYHAGSQRVLTINALSGNIDLLDISDPTNPNKVGEVSAGAGNGINSVAIRADGLAVANVEPSDKTAEGSMLFFDATTGEVLGTILLGNDGEHDAALPDMVGISADGRYAFSANEGEPAEDYSFDPEGSVSIVALPKKVQAPSQSDVRVADFRAFNTPGALPEGVRIFGQVGDSTTVAQNLEPEYITEIDGKLYTTLQENNAVAVVDLESATVEKILPLGYQDHSVIPLDASDRDGGINIRTWPVKGIHQPDAIGAYTAANGRNHLVMANEGDARDWDGYSEEARLKNVELCEGYQGLTAGEIEHLQSDEGAGRLNVTTTEGLNEDGSCHTQLYSYGSRSFSVIDTEGRLIFNSGDDFEQILAKAVPEYFNSNHSESNLEGRSDDKGPEPEGLTLGEIDGRTYAFVGLERIGGIMVYDITDPAHSKFVTYVNNRDFAISMEDSADVDADLPKAGDLGPEGLTFIPAADSPNRKNLLVVGNEVSGTTTIFQIDGHELRPEGSSFSSSLG
;
A
#
# COMPACT_ATOMS: atom_id res chain seq x y z
N MET A 1 -59.97 -52.81 -15.60
CA MET A 1 -59.16 -51.97 -16.52
C MET A 1 -59.93 -50.66 -16.74
N SER A 2 -59.67 -49.63 -15.93
CA SER A 2 -60.51 -48.44 -15.89
C SER A 2 -59.69 -47.20 -16.22
N PHE A 3 -60.09 -46.54 -17.29
CA PHE A 3 -59.85 -45.12 -17.57
C PHE A 3 -60.30 -44.25 -16.38
N ARG A 4 -59.54 -43.20 -16.07
CA ARG A 4 -59.98 -42.00 -15.34
C ARG A 4 -59.25 -40.81 -15.98
N ARG A 5 -59.92 -39.98 -16.79
CA ARG A 5 -60.74 -38.81 -16.43
C ARG A 5 -59.98 -37.81 -15.55
N SER A 6 -59.69 -36.68 -16.19
CA SER A 6 -59.13 -35.43 -15.69
C SER A 6 -59.84 -34.88 -14.47
N ALA A 7 -59.07 -34.30 -13.56
CA ALA A 7 -59.51 -33.23 -12.67
C ALA A 7 -58.38 -32.20 -12.60
N VAL A 8 -58.65 -31.02 -13.14
CA VAL A 8 -57.83 -29.81 -13.01
C VAL A 8 -58.03 -29.30 -11.59
N ALA A 9 -56.95 -29.24 -10.81
CA ALA A 9 -56.92 -28.52 -9.54
C ALA A 9 -56.04 -27.28 -9.70
N LEU A 10 -56.71 -26.14 -9.68
CA LEU A 10 -56.15 -24.80 -9.67
C LEU A 10 -55.56 -24.54 -8.28
N CYS A 11 -54.23 -24.60 -8.13
CA CYS A 11 -53.56 -24.03 -6.98
C CYS A 11 -52.94 -22.69 -7.39
N ALA A 12 -53.50 -21.61 -6.87
CA ALA A 12 -52.94 -20.28 -6.96
C ALA A 12 -51.60 -20.26 -6.19
N ALA A 13 -50.50 -20.28 -6.93
CA ALA A 13 -49.21 -19.89 -6.38
C ALA A 13 -49.24 -18.38 -6.19
N VAL A 14 -49.36 -17.94 -4.93
CA VAL A 14 -49.06 -16.57 -4.55
C VAL A 14 -47.57 -16.39 -4.81
N ALA A 15 -47.22 -15.75 -5.91
CA ALA A 15 -45.88 -15.25 -6.14
C ALA A 15 -45.66 -14.10 -5.14
N THR A 16 -45.16 -14.43 -3.96
CA THR A 16 -44.40 -13.46 -3.17
C THR A 16 -43.15 -13.18 -3.98
N GLY A 17 -43.21 -12.12 -4.79
CA GLY A 17 -42.01 -11.47 -5.30
C GLY A 17 -41.25 -10.95 -4.10
N LEU A 18 -40.34 -11.78 -3.57
CA LEU A 18 -39.19 -11.28 -2.85
C LEU A 18 -38.38 -10.54 -3.92
N SER A 19 -38.60 -9.24 -4.02
CA SER A 19 -37.57 -8.33 -4.47
C SER A 19 -36.42 -8.52 -3.50
N ILE A 20 -35.47 -9.38 -3.89
CA ILE A 20 -34.12 -9.36 -3.34
C ILE A 20 -33.60 -8.00 -3.77
N SER A 21 -33.62 -7.03 -2.85
CA SER A 21 -32.77 -5.85 -3.03
C SER A 21 -31.35 -6.39 -3.22
N PRO A 22 -30.59 -5.94 -4.24
CA PRO A 22 -29.16 -6.24 -4.27
C PRO A 22 -28.58 -5.85 -2.91
N ALA A 23 -27.71 -6.70 -2.35
CA ALA A 23 -27.04 -6.43 -1.08
C ALA A 23 -26.46 -5.02 -1.16
N GLN A 24 -26.95 -4.13 -0.31
CA GLN A 24 -26.56 -2.73 -0.33
C GLN A 24 -25.55 -2.55 0.81
N ALA A 25 -24.29 -2.50 0.39
CA ALA A 25 -23.09 -1.92 0.97
C ALA A 25 -22.33 -2.67 2.09
N ALA A 26 -21.02 -2.88 1.84
CA ALA A 26 -19.94 -3.12 2.80
C ALA A 26 -19.64 -1.92 3.73
N VAL A 27 -20.53 -0.91 3.77
CA VAL A 27 -20.41 0.21 4.71
C VAL A 27 -20.96 -0.24 6.05
N VAL A 28 -20.08 -0.35 7.04
CA VAL A 28 -20.43 -0.80 8.40
C VAL A 28 -21.24 0.30 9.09
N ALA A 29 -22.20 -0.10 9.93
CA ALA A 29 -23.15 0.84 10.54
C ALA A 29 -22.48 1.84 11.51
N GLU A 30 -21.43 1.40 12.20
CA GLU A 30 -20.67 2.20 13.16
C GLU A 30 -19.17 1.95 12.90
N PRO A 31 -18.56 2.62 11.90
CA PRO A 31 -17.13 2.56 11.67
C PRO A 31 -16.37 2.99 12.93
N ILE A 32 -15.20 2.41 13.16
CA ILE A 32 -14.33 2.84 14.26
C ILE A 32 -13.73 4.19 13.87
N GLU A 33 -13.91 5.18 14.74
CA GLU A 33 -13.36 6.52 14.54
C GLU A 33 -12.58 6.97 15.78
N TYR A 34 -11.39 7.51 15.55
CA TYR A 34 -10.60 8.19 16.56
C TYR A 34 -9.97 9.44 15.98
N SER A 35 -10.41 10.62 16.45
CA SER A 35 -9.93 11.90 15.91
C SER A 35 -9.16 12.70 16.96
N ALA A 36 -8.17 13.47 16.48
CA ALA A 36 -7.48 14.44 17.31
C ALA A 36 -8.47 15.50 17.85
N PRO A 37 -8.23 16.08 19.05
CA PRO A 37 -9.03 17.20 19.53
C PRO A 37 -9.03 18.36 18.53
N GLY A 38 -10.22 18.72 18.02
CA GLY A 38 -10.36 19.77 17.02
C GLY A 38 -9.88 19.39 15.62
N ALA A 39 -9.96 18.09 15.27
CA ALA A 39 -9.66 17.59 13.92
C ALA A 39 -10.26 18.48 12.83
N ALA A 40 -9.46 18.76 11.80
CA ALA A 40 -9.83 19.67 10.72
C ALA A 40 -10.84 19.07 9.74
N LEU A 41 -10.95 17.74 9.71
CA LEU A 41 -11.84 16.99 8.82
C LEU A 41 -12.25 15.67 9.46
N SER A 42 -13.31 15.07 8.89
CA SER A 42 -13.77 13.70 9.15
C SER A 42 -13.84 12.90 7.85
N LEU A 43 -13.61 11.59 7.91
CA LEU A 43 -13.80 10.65 6.79
C LEU A 43 -15.05 9.81 7.08
N ASN A 44 -16.01 9.80 6.16
CA ASN A 44 -17.26 9.05 6.34
C ASN A 44 -17.44 8.10 5.16
N PRO A 45 -17.51 6.77 5.34
CA PRO A 45 -17.85 5.87 4.24
C PRO A 45 -19.29 6.15 3.79
N ILE A 46 -19.49 6.38 2.49
CA ILE A 46 -20.79 6.76 1.91
C ILE A 46 -21.33 5.77 0.89
N GLY A 47 -20.49 4.90 0.36
CA GLY A 47 -20.84 3.86 -0.60
C GLY A 47 -19.69 2.89 -0.79
N ALA A 48 -20.01 1.66 -1.18
CA ALA A 48 -19.02 0.62 -1.46
C ALA A 48 -19.49 -0.25 -2.62
N TYR A 49 -18.54 -0.72 -3.42
CA TYR A 49 -18.70 -1.82 -4.37
C TYR A 49 -18.04 -3.07 -3.79
N ASP A 50 -18.63 -4.23 -4.06
CA ASP A 50 -18.15 -5.54 -3.62
C ASP A 50 -18.02 -6.43 -4.86
N SER A 51 -16.81 -6.93 -5.10
CA SER A 51 -16.50 -7.82 -6.23
C SER A 51 -17.05 -9.24 -6.02
N GLY A 52 -17.32 -9.63 -4.77
CA GLY A 52 -17.69 -10.98 -4.33
C GLY A 52 -16.50 -11.94 -4.28
N VAL A 53 -15.26 -11.45 -4.29
CA VAL A 53 -14.02 -12.23 -4.26
C VAL A 53 -13.26 -11.90 -2.97
N PHE A 54 -12.83 -12.92 -2.24
CA PHE A 54 -12.11 -12.81 -0.97
C PHE A 54 -10.70 -13.38 -1.10
N ASP A 55 -9.70 -12.65 -0.59
CA ASP A 55 -8.31 -13.14 -0.41
C ASP A 55 -7.62 -13.55 -1.71
N GLU A 56 -7.89 -12.82 -2.80
CA GLU A 56 -7.34 -13.08 -4.15
C GLU A 56 -6.87 -11.75 -4.80
N SER A 57 -6.35 -10.83 -3.98
CA SER A 57 -5.93 -9.46 -4.37
C SER A 57 -7.02 -8.74 -5.19
N ALA A 58 -8.23 -8.74 -4.61
CA ALA A 58 -9.45 -8.24 -5.24
C ALA A 58 -9.71 -6.81 -4.78
N ALA A 59 -9.59 -5.84 -5.70
CA ALA A 59 -9.57 -4.40 -5.43
C ALA A 59 -8.24 -3.87 -4.84
N GLU A 60 -7.12 -4.28 -5.42
CA GLU A 60 -5.76 -3.87 -5.03
C GLU A 60 -5.50 -2.39 -5.31
N ILE A 61 -5.36 -1.99 -6.58
CA ILE A 61 -5.15 -0.59 -6.97
C ILE A 61 -6.43 0.07 -7.51
N VAL A 62 -6.65 1.34 -7.15
CA VAL A 62 -7.76 2.17 -7.63
C VAL A 62 -7.30 3.46 -8.32
N ALA A 63 -7.95 3.80 -9.43
CA ALA A 63 -7.72 5.06 -10.14
C ALA A 63 -9.03 5.72 -10.56
N TYR A 64 -9.08 7.05 -10.62
CA TYR A 64 -10.29 7.80 -10.96
C TYR A 64 -10.14 8.64 -12.23
N HIS A 65 -11.14 8.56 -13.12
CA HIS A 65 -11.27 9.41 -14.28
C HIS A 65 -12.43 10.41 -14.13
N ALA A 66 -12.10 11.69 -13.93
CA ALA A 66 -13.07 12.76 -13.72
C ALA A 66 -14.05 12.95 -14.88
N GLY A 67 -13.56 12.82 -16.13
CA GLY A 67 -14.37 13.08 -17.33
C GLY A 67 -15.54 12.11 -17.49
N SER A 68 -15.36 10.85 -17.11
CA SER A 68 -16.40 9.81 -17.17
C SER A 68 -16.98 9.45 -15.81
N GLN A 69 -16.47 10.03 -14.70
CA GLN A 69 -16.84 9.65 -13.33
C GLN A 69 -16.70 8.14 -13.11
N ARG A 70 -15.56 7.59 -13.55
CA ARG A 70 -15.25 6.17 -13.43
C ARG A 70 -14.14 5.95 -12.42
N VAL A 71 -14.35 5.00 -11.52
CA VAL A 71 -13.27 4.38 -10.76
C VAL A 71 -12.87 3.10 -11.51
N LEU A 72 -11.58 2.91 -11.72
CA LEU A 72 -10.99 1.64 -12.13
C LEU A 72 -10.50 0.95 -10.87
N THR A 73 -10.86 -0.32 -10.69
CA THR A 73 -10.36 -1.14 -9.58
C THR A 73 -9.80 -2.44 -10.10
N ILE A 74 -8.62 -2.81 -9.61
CA ILE A 74 -7.86 -3.97 -10.07
C ILE A 74 -8.25 -5.21 -9.26
N ASN A 75 -8.54 -6.30 -9.94
CA ASN A 75 -8.67 -7.63 -9.33
C ASN A 75 -7.52 -8.49 -9.87
N ALA A 76 -6.35 -8.41 -9.24
CA ALA A 76 -5.07 -8.77 -9.83
C ALA A 76 -4.99 -10.23 -10.23
N LEU A 77 -5.36 -11.16 -9.34
CA LEU A 77 -5.32 -12.59 -9.66
C LEU A 77 -6.24 -12.96 -10.83
N SER A 78 -7.38 -12.27 -10.95
CA SER A 78 -8.31 -12.50 -12.05
C SER A 78 -7.85 -11.89 -13.38
N GLY A 79 -6.82 -11.02 -13.35
CA GLY A 79 -6.30 -10.29 -14.50
C GLY A 79 -7.28 -9.28 -15.08
N ASN A 80 -8.15 -8.71 -14.24
CA ASN A 80 -9.23 -7.82 -14.67
C ASN A 80 -9.22 -6.48 -13.94
N ILE A 81 -9.64 -5.44 -14.67
CA ILE A 81 -9.93 -4.11 -14.15
C ILE A 81 -11.43 -3.88 -14.27
N ASP A 82 -12.11 -3.67 -13.14
CA ASP A 82 -13.52 -3.31 -13.13
C ASP A 82 -13.68 -1.81 -13.35
N LEU A 83 -14.62 -1.43 -14.22
CA LEU A 83 -15.01 -0.04 -14.46
C LEU A 83 -16.26 0.26 -13.65
N LEU A 84 -16.11 1.04 -12.58
CA LEU A 84 -17.20 1.44 -11.69
C LEU A 84 -17.71 2.84 -12.04
N ASP A 85 -19.01 2.97 -12.32
CA ASP A 85 -19.70 4.26 -12.39
C ASP A 85 -19.97 4.78 -10.99
N ILE A 86 -19.38 5.93 -10.66
CA ILE A 86 -19.56 6.59 -9.36
C ILE A 86 -20.31 7.92 -9.45
N SER A 87 -21.04 8.17 -10.55
CA SER A 87 -21.87 9.38 -10.72
C SER A 87 -22.84 9.61 -9.55
N ASP A 88 -23.27 8.53 -8.89
CA ASP A 88 -23.76 8.52 -7.51
C ASP A 88 -22.73 7.82 -6.61
N PRO A 89 -21.88 8.56 -5.86
CA PRO A 89 -20.83 7.96 -5.04
C PRO A 89 -21.38 7.19 -3.82
N THR A 90 -22.68 7.29 -3.54
CA THR A 90 -23.33 6.48 -2.49
C THR A 90 -23.72 5.07 -2.97
N ASN A 91 -23.65 4.84 -4.27
CA ASN A 91 -24.03 3.58 -4.90
C ASN A 91 -23.15 3.34 -6.15
N PRO A 92 -21.85 3.03 -5.98
CA PRO A 92 -20.97 2.68 -7.10
C PRO A 92 -21.47 1.41 -7.82
N ASN A 93 -21.42 1.38 -9.15
CA ASN A 93 -21.88 0.21 -9.92
C ASN A 93 -20.88 -0.17 -11.02
N LYS A 94 -20.55 -1.46 -11.14
CA LYS A 94 -19.78 -1.97 -12.28
C LYS A 94 -20.55 -1.78 -13.60
N VAL A 95 -19.92 -1.15 -14.58
CA VAL A 95 -20.48 -0.87 -15.92
C VAL A 95 -19.65 -1.48 -17.05
N GLY A 96 -18.47 -2.02 -16.75
CA GLY A 96 -17.60 -2.68 -17.71
C GLY A 96 -16.42 -3.34 -17.00
N GLU A 97 -15.59 -4.00 -17.80
CA GLU A 97 -14.34 -4.62 -17.36
C GLU A 97 -13.34 -4.62 -18.51
N VAL A 98 -12.05 -4.61 -18.17
CA VAL A 98 -10.93 -4.79 -19.09
C VAL A 98 -10.11 -5.96 -18.59
N SER A 99 -9.67 -6.85 -19.50
CA SER A 99 -8.90 -8.04 -19.14
C SER A 99 -7.53 -8.01 -19.79
N ALA A 100 -6.50 -8.41 -19.06
CA ALA A 100 -5.16 -8.66 -19.57
C ALA A 100 -5.04 -9.95 -20.40
N GLY A 101 -6.11 -10.76 -20.44
CA GLY A 101 -6.12 -12.07 -21.10
C GLY A 101 -5.69 -13.21 -20.18
N ALA A 102 -5.90 -14.44 -20.64
CA ALA A 102 -5.70 -15.62 -19.82
C ALA A 102 -4.22 -15.84 -19.47
N GLY A 103 -3.95 -16.05 -18.17
CA GLY A 103 -2.61 -16.32 -17.65
C GLY A 103 -1.78 -15.07 -17.36
N ASN A 104 -2.40 -13.89 -17.33
CA ASN A 104 -1.76 -12.64 -16.95
C ASN A 104 -2.49 -12.02 -15.75
N GLY A 105 -1.73 -11.42 -14.85
CA GLY A 105 -2.20 -10.55 -13.78
C GLY A 105 -2.19 -9.07 -14.20
N ILE A 106 -2.75 -8.21 -13.36
CA ILE A 106 -2.68 -6.75 -13.48
C ILE A 106 -2.38 -6.22 -12.09
N ASN A 107 -1.28 -5.47 -11.91
CA ASN A 107 -0.83 -5.05 -10.58
C ASN A 107 -1.20 -3.57 -10.34
N SER A 108 -1.01 -2.71 -11.35
CA SER A 108 -1.33 -1.27 -11.21
C SER A 108 -2.01 -0.67 -12.44
N VAL A 109 -2.74 0.44 -12.23
CA VAL A 109 -3.41 1.22 -13.27
C VAL A 109 -3.31 2.73 -13.03
N ALA A 110 -3.01 3.49 -14.08
CA ALA A 110 -3.02 4.95 -14.08
C ALA A 110 -3.90 5.50 -15.21
N ILE A 111 -4.45 6.69 -15.03
CA ILE A 111 -5.35 7.32 -16.01
C ILE A 111 -4.93 8.75 -16.30
N ARG A 112 -4.74 9.06 -17.58
CA ARG A 112 -4.52 10.44 -18.04
C ARG A 112 -5.85 11.19 -18.10
N ALA A 113 -5.80 12.50 -17.87
CA ALA A 113 -6.99 13.37 -17.85
C ALA A 113 -7.88 13.33 -19.12
N ASP A 114 -7.37 12.85 -20.27
CA ASP A 114 -8.17 12.69 -21.50
C ASP A 114 -8.85 11.31 -21.63
N GLY A 115 -8.64 10.41 -20.69
CA GLY A 115 -9.21 9.07 -20.64
C GLY A 115 -8.30 7.95 -21.14
N LEU A 116 -7.04 8.23 -21.50
CA LEU A 116 -6.06 7.16 -21.75
C LEU A 116 -5.68 6.49 -20.42
N ALA A 117 -6.09 5.24 -20.24
CA ALA A 117 -5.65 4.40 -19.13
C ALA A 117 -4.48 3.52 -19.56
N VAL A 118 -3.59 3.26 -18.61
CA VAL A 118 -2.40 2.42 -18.74
C VAL A 118 -2.38 1.48 -17.54
N ALA A 119 -2.22 0.18 -17.77
CA ALA A 119 -2.10 -0.81 -16.73
C ALA A 119 -0.85 -1.67 -16.91
N ASN A 120 -0.17 -1.99 -15.82
CA ASN A 120 0.88 -2.99 -15.82
C ASN A 120 0.28 -4.38 -15.88
N VAL A 121 0.93 -5.26 -16.63
CA VAL A 121 0.48 -6.62 -16.87
C VAL A 121 1.65 -7.55 -16.64
N GLU A 122 1.50 -8.42 -15.66
CA GLU A 122 2.44 -9.48 -15.34
C GLU A 122 2.05 -10.80 -16.05
N PRO A 123 3.01 -11.54 -16.62
CA PRO A 123 2.79 -12.90 -17.09
C PRO A 123 2.74 -13.89 -15.93
N SER A 124 2.10 -15.05 -16.11
CA SER A 124 2.11 -16.14 -15.11
C SER A 124 3.49 -16.67 -14.73
N ASP A 125 4.50 -16.44 -15.57
CA ASP A 125 5.89 -16.61 -15.20
C ASP A 125 6.38 -15.27 -14.69
N LYS A 126 6.49 -15.13 -13.37
CA LYS A 126 6.82 -13.88 -12.70
C LYS A 126 8.17 -13.30 -13.13
N THR A 127 9.07 -14.16 -13.61
CA THR A 127 10.40 -13.76 -14.11
C THR A 127 10.43 -13.36 -15.59
N ALA A 128 9.31 -13.52 -16.29
CA ALA A 128 9.19 -13.12 -17.69
C ALA A 128 8.97 -11.61 -17.82
N GLU A 129 9.34 -11.07 -18.98
CA GLU A 129 9.15 -9.65 -19.29
C GLU A 129 7.66 -9.27 -19.26
N GLY A 130 7.33 -8.26 -18.47
CA GLY A 130 6.00 -7.69 -18.34
C GLY A 130 5.64 -6.72 -19.47
N SER A 131 4.40 -6.24 -19.43
CA SER A 131 3.85 -5.36 -20.47
C SER A 131 2.95 -4.26 -19.92
N MET A 132 2.74 -3.21 -20.71
CA MET A 132 1.73 -2.19 -20.46
C MET A 132 0.54 -2.36 -21.40
N LEU A 133 -0.66 -2.49 -20.82
CA LEU A 133 -1.94 -2.48 -21.51
C LEU A 133 -2.51 -1.06 -21.57
N PHE A 134 -2.88 -0.59 -22.76
CA PHE A 134 -3.49 0.72 -22.98
C PHE A 134 -4.96 0.55 -23.34
N PHE A 135 -5.84 1.33 -22.71
CA PHE A 135 -7.28 1.30 -22.98
C PHE A 135 -7.95 2.66 -22.76
N ASP A 136 -9.18 2.81 -23.25
CA ASP A 136 -10.01 3.98 -22.99
C ASP A 136 -10.79 3.79 -21.67
N ALA A 137 -10.53 4.64 -20.68
CA ALA A 137 -11.14 4.58 -19.34
C ALA A 137 -12.66 4.82 -19.34
N THR A 138 -13.23 5.34 -20.43
CA THR A 138 -14.67 5.60 -20.56
C THR A 138 -15.39 4.39 -21.12
N THR A 139 -14.81 3.72 -22.11
CA THR A 139 -15.46 2.63 -22.85
C THR A 139 -14.95 1.24 -22.49
N GLY A 140 -13.76 1.12 -21.89
CA GLY A 140 -13.05 -0.13 -21.72
C GLY A 140 -12.44 -0.67 -23.04
N GLU A 141 -12.41 0.12 -24.11
CA GLU A 141 -11.82 -0.32 -25.38
C GLU A 141 -10.30 -0.46 -25.25
N VAL A 142 -9.79 -1.69 -25.42
CA VAL A 142 -8.35 -1.95 -25.49
C VAL A 142 -7.77 -1.34 -26.76
N LEU A 143 -6.77 -0.49 -26.59
CA LEU A 143 -6.09 0.27 -27.64
C LEU A 143 -4.82 -0.42 -28.13
N GLY A 144 -4.16 -1.18 -27.25
CA GLY A 144 -2.94 -1.94 -27.57
C GLY A 144 -2.14 -2.33 -26.33
N THR A 145 -1.09 -3.11 -26.54
CA THR A 145 -0.16 -3.56 -25.50
C THR A 145 1.26 -3.42 -26.03
N ILE A 146 2.22 -3.05 -25.18
CA ILE A 146 3.65 -3.01 -25.49
C ILE A 146 4.44 -3.72 -24.39
N LEU A 147 5.60 -4.27 -24.72
CA LEU A 147 6.51 -4.82 -23.71
C LEU A 147 7.28 -3.70 -23.00
N LEU A 148 7.67 -3.92 -21.75
CA LEU A 148 8.29 -2.89 -20.91
C LEU A 148 9.81 -2.87 -20.95
N GLY A 149 10.44 -3.99 -21.29
CA GLY A 149 11.89 -4.12 -21.35
C GLY A 149 12.47 -3.74 -22.70
N ASN A 150 13.78 -3.93 -22.82
CA ASN A 150 14.49 -3.77 -24.08
C ASN A 150 14.63 -5.12 -24.78
N ASP A 151 13.88 -5.33 -25.88
CA ASP A 151 14.05 -6.41 -26.87
C ASP A 151 14.65 -7.74 -26.33
N GLY A 152 14.09 -8.30 -25.26
CA GLY A 152 14.47 -9.62 -24.72
C GLY A 152 15.63 -9.67 -23.71
N GLU A 153 15.95 -8.56 -23.02
CA GLU A 153 16.96 -8.54 -21.95
C GLU A 153 16.43 -8.98 -20.57
N HIS A 154 15.15 -9.36 -20.43
CA HIS A 154 14.52 -9.74 -19.15
C HIS A 154 14.70 -8.67 -18.06
N ASP A 155 14.74 -7.39 -18.45
CA ASP A 155 14.99 -6.23 -17.60
C ASP A 155 13.70 -5.49 -17.21
N ALA A 156 12.55 -6.17 -17.23
CA ALA A 156 11.26 -5.61 -16.84
C ALA A 156 10.28 -6.72 -16.39
N ALA A 157 10.78 -7.64 -15.58
CA ALA A 157 9.95 -8.65 -14.92
C ALA A 157 9.20 -8.01 -13.74
N LEU A 158 8.02 -8.56 -13.41
CA LEU A 158 7.14 -8.07 -12.34
C LEU A 158 6.91 -6.55 -12.38
N PRO A 159 6.24 -6.01 -13.42
CA PRO A 159 5.91 -4.59 -13.46
C PRO A 159 4.84 -4.28 -12.42
N ASP A 160 5.26 -3.65 -11.34
CA ASP A 160 4.42 -3.46 -10.18
C ASP A 160 3.61 -2.15 -10.32
N MET A 161 4.16 -1.01 -9.91
CA MET A 161 3.45 0.26 -9.98
C MET A 161 3.61 1.00 -11.32
N VAL A 162 2.49 1.51 -11.87
CA VAL A 162 2.46 2.42 -13.04
C VAL A 162 1.99 3.82 -12.67
N GLY A 163 2.66 4.84 -13.21
CA GLY A 163 2.25 6.23 -13.11
C GLY A 163 2.28 6.97 -14.45
N ILE A 164 1.73 8.19 -14.46
CA ILE A 164 1.73 9.10 -15.62
C ILE A 164 2.30 10.44 -15.16
N SER A 165 3.22 11.01 -15.94
CA SER A 165 3.84 12.31 -15.63
C SER A 165 2.79 13.41 -15.53
N ALA A 166 3.03 14.43 -14.71
CA ALA A 166 2.06 15.52 -14.48
C ALA A 166 1.64 16.25 -15.77
N ASP A 167 2.51 16.28 -16.79
CA ASP A 167 2.24 16.86 -18.10
C ASP A 167 1.58 15.88 -19.12
N GLY A 168 1.34 14.63 -18.72
CA GLY A 168 0.70 13.57 -19.48
C GLY A 168 1.51 13.04 -20.67
N ARG A 169 2.81 13.37 -20.74
CA ARG A 169 3.70 12.97 -21.84
C ARG A 169 4.33 11.59 -21.67
N TYR A 170 4.43 11.08 -20.45
CA TYR A 170 5.09 9.81 -20.17
C TYR A 170 4.22 8.95 -19.26
N ALA A 171 4.19 7.64 -19.53
CA ALA A 171 3.89 6.64 -18.51
C ALA A 171 5.21 6.06 -18.01
N PHE A 172 5.24 5.58 -16.78
CA PHE A 172 6.41 4.93 -16.20
C PHE A 172 5.99 3.75 -15.34
N SER A 173 6.81 2.71 -15.32
CA SER A 173 6.65 1.52 -14.47
C SER A 173 7.91 1.29 -13.68
N ALA A 174 7.77 0.99 -12.40
CA ALA A 174 8.76 0.24 -11.66
C ALA A 174 8.59 -1.25 -12.01
N ASN A 175 9.70 -1.96 -12.18
CA ASN A 175 9.68 -3.40 -12.48
C ASN A 175 10.61 -4.07 -11.50
N GLU A 176 10.06 -4.81 -10.54
CA GLU A 176 10.80 -5.30 -9.38
C GLU A 176 11.94 -6.23 -9.80
N GLY A 177 11.67 -7.13 -10.73
CA GLY A 177 12.67 -8.11 -11.14
C GLY A 177 12.95 -9.17 -10.08
N GLU A 178 11.94 -9.59 -9.32
CA GLU A 178 12.08 -10.64 -8.31
C GLU A 178 12.66 -11.97 -8.85
N PRO A 179 13.39 -12.71 -8.01
CA PRO A 179 13.90 -14.03 -8.36
C PRO A 179 12.80 -15.07 -8.51
N ALA A 180 13.07 -16.12 -9.27
CA ALA A 180 12.31 -17.36 -9.16
C ALA A 180 12.35 -17.89 -7.71
N GLU A 181 11.30 -18.57 -7.26
CA GLU A 181 11.17 -19.12 -5.88
C GLU A 181 12.41 -19.88 -5.37
N ASP A 182 13.10 -20.60 -6.26
CA ASP A 182 14.30 -21.39 -5.94
C ASP A 182 15.63 -20.68 -6.26
N TYR A 183 15.59 -19.39 -6.61
CA TYR A 183 16.74 -18.58 -7.06
C TYR A 183 17.49 -19.15 -8.27
N SER A 184 16.86 -20.02 -9.06
CA SER A 184 17.46 -20.57 -10.28
C SER A 184 17.58 -19.54 -11.41
N PHE A 185 16.87 -18.42 -11.29
CA PHE A 185 16.96 -17.26 -12.17
C PHE A 185 16.56 -16.02 -11.36
N ASP A 186 17.29 -14.92 -11.57
CA ASP A 186 17.09 -13.65 -10.87
C ASP A 186 17.22 -12.52 -11.91
N PRO A 187 16.11 -11.96 -12.43
CA PRO A 187 16.14 -10.86 -13.38
C PRO A 187 16.72 -9.58 -12.75
N GLU A 188 17.01 -8.58 -13.58
CA GLU A 188 17.40 -7.26 -13.06
C GLU A 188 16.15 -6.39 -12.92
N GLY A 189 15.98 -5.76 -11.75
CA GLY A 189 14.99 -4.72 -11.57
C GLY A 189 15.28 -3.48 -12.44
N SER A 190 14.25 -2.70 -12.76
CA SER A 190 14.41 -1.50 -13.60
C SER A 190 13.24 -0.51 -13.50
N VAL A 191 13.37 0.64 -14.17
CA VAL A 191 12.26 1.57 -14.39
C VAL A 191 12.05 1.80 -15.89
N SER A 192 10.87 1.40 -16.40
CA SER A 192 10.47 1.62 -17.79
C SER A 192 9.76 2.96 -17.94
N ILE A 193 10.09 3.71 -18.99
CA ILE A 193 9.50 5.03 -19.32
C ILE A 193 9.01 5.00 -20.77
N VAL A 194 7.72 5.27 -20.95
CA VAL A 194 7.03 5.17 -22.24
C VAL A 194 6.51 6.54 -22.66
N ALA A 195 6.95 7.04 -23.82
CA ALA A 195 6.39 8.28 -24.37
C ALA A 195 4.95 8.07 -24.85
N LEU A 196 4.03 8.90 -24.35
CA LEU A 196 2.60 8.79 -24.64
C LEU A 196 2.18 9.67 -25.82
N PRO A 197 1.33 9.18 -26.73
CA PRO A 197 0.74 10.01 -27.78
C PRO A 197 -0.21 11.05 -27.18
N LYS A 198 -0.34 12.22 -27.82
CA LYS A 198 -1.24 13.32 -27.37
C LYS A 198 -2.75 13.01 -27.42
N LYS A 199 -3.12 11.81 -27.86
CA LYS A 199 -4.51 11.36 -28.00
C LYS A 199 -4.65 10.04 -27.27
N VAL A 200 -5.88 9.65 -26.98
CA VAL A 200 -6.24 8.33 -26.45
C VAL A 200 -5.94 7.26 -27.52
N GLN A 201 -4.71 6.76 -27.53
CA GLN A 201 -4.16 5.76 -28.43
C GLN A 201 -3.00 5.05 -27.71
N ALA A 202 -2.73 3.79 -28.06
CA ALA A 202 -1.52 3.11 -27.61
C ALA A 202 -0.26 3.72 -28.28
N PRO A 203 0.87 3.81 -27.56
CA PRO A 203 2.17 4.11 -28.14
C PRO A 203 2.71 2.93 -28.95
N SER A 204 3.94 3.04 -29.44
CA SER A 204 4.67 1.97 -30.12
C SER A 204 5.82 1.43 -29.27
N GLN A 205 6.32 0.23 -29.58
CA GLN A 205 7.47 -0.35 -28.86
C GLN A 205 8.71 0.56 -28.88
N SER A 206 8.90 1.35 -29.94
CA SER A 206 10.03 2.30 -30.03
C SER A 206 9.92 3.51 -29.10
N ASP A 207 8.80 3.69 -28.41
CA ASP A 207 8.58 4.76 -27.43
C ASP A 207 9.03 4.36 -26.01
N VAL A 208 9.41 3.10 -25.80
CA VAL A 208 9.87 2.54 -24.53
C VAL A 208 11.37 2.81 -24.33
N ARG A 209 11.73 3.18 -23.10
CA ARG A 209 13.12 3.32 -22.63
C ARG A 209 13.21 2.75 -21.23
N VAL A 210 14.35 2.17 -20.88
CA VAL A 210 14.56 1.56 -19.56
C VAL A 210 15.71 2.26 -18.86
N ALA A 211 15.50 2.60 -17.59
CA ALA A 211 16.55 3.00 -16.66
C ALA A 211 16.96 1.77 -15.84
N ASP A 212 18.18 1.28 -16.06
CA ASP A 212 18.74 0.13 -15.34
C ASP A 212 19.62 0.53 -14.15
N PHE A 213 19.94 -0.44 -13.29
CA PHE A 213 20.82 -0.28 -12.13
C PHE A 213 22.25 -0.76 -12.36
N ARG A 214 22.65 -1.11 -13.59
CA ARG A 214 23.94 -1.76 -13.87
C ARG A 214 25.13 -0.87 -13.55
N ALA A 215 24.95 0.45 -13.53
CA ALA A 215 25.97 1.39 -13.09
C ALA A 215 26.44 1.11 -11.65
N PHE A 216 25.55 0.61 -10.78
CA PHE A 216 25.82 0.31 -9.37
C PHE A 216 26.54 -1.03 -9.15
N ASN A 217 26.64 -1.88 -10.18
CA ASN A 217 27.51 -3.07 -10.15
C ASN A 217 29.01 -2.69 -10.03
N THR A 218 29.36 -1.44 -10.32
CA THR A 218 30.74 -0.96 -10.14
C THR A 218 31.08 -0.85 -8.65
N PRO A 219 32.18 -1.47 -8.17
CA PRO A 219 32.57 -1.39 -6.77
C PRO A 219 32.70 0.06 -6.28
N GLY A 220 31.99 0.38 -5.20
CA GLY A 220 31.96 1.71 -4.58
C GLY A 220 31.00 2.72 -5.25
N ALA A 221 30.21 2.30 -6.23
CA ALA A 221 29.16 3.14 -6.82
C ALA A 221 27.89 3.16 -5.97
N LEU A 222 27.58 2.07 -5.27
CA LEU A 222 26.45 2.00 -4.35
C LEU A 222 26.73 2.81 -3.06
N PRO A 223 25.82 3.68 -2.63
CA PRO A 223 25.94 4.40 -1.36
C PRO A 223 25.98 3.47 -0.15
N GLU A 224 26.71 3.88 0.89
CA GLU A 224 26.68 3.22 2.19
C GLU A 224 25.27 3.33 2.81
N GLY A 225 24.78 2.24 3.40
CA GLY A 225 23.45 2.18 4.04
C GLY A 225 22.33 1.66 3.15
N VAL A 226 22.60 1.37 1.87
CA VAL A 226 21.69 0.57 1.02
C VAL A 226 21.95 -0.91 1.32
N ARG A 227 20.90 -1.67 1.63
CA ARG A 227 21.01 -3.10 1.94
C ARG A 227 21.24 -3.90 0.65
N ILE A 228 22.24 -4.78 0.66
CA ILE A 228 22.47 -5.78 -0.39
C ILE A 228 22.71 -7.12 0.29
N PHE A 229 21.86 -8.10 0.00
CA PHE A 229 21.83 -9.40 0.68
C PHE A 229 21.25 -10.48 -0.24
N GLY A 230 21.07 -11.72 0.21
CA GLY A 230 20.40 -12.76 -0.60
C GLY A 230 21.06 -13.12 -1.94
N GLN A 231 22.35 -12.85 -2.13
CA GLN A 231 23.09 -13.18 -3.36
C GLN A 231 23.41 -14.68 -3.45
N VAL A 232 22.38 -15.50 -3.63
CA VAL A 232 22.42 -16.95 -3.79
C VAL A 232 21.98 -17.35 -5.19
N GLY A 233 22.32 -18.57 -5.62
CA GLY A 233 21.93 -19.05 -6.95
C GLY A 233 22.47 -18.15 -8.07
N ASP A 234 21.57 -17.67 -8.93
CA ASP A 234 21.87 -16.77 -10.05
C ASP A 234 21.90 -15.27 -9.63
N SER A 235 21.49 -14.94 -8.40
CA SER A 235 21.60 -13.59 -7.82
C SER A 235 23.05 -13.28 -7.47
N THR A 236 23.73 -12.50 -8.31
CA THR A 236 25.18 -12.28 -8.17
C THR A 236 25.62 -10.83 -8.33
N THR A 237 24.72 -9.93 -8.73
CA THR A 237 25.01 -8.53 -8.98
C THR A 237 24.23 -7.61 -8.04
N VAL A 238 24.59 -6.33 -8.02
CA VAL A 238 23.82 -5.30 -7.29
C VAL A 238 22.53 -5.00 -8.06
N ALA A 239 22.58 -4.96 -9.39
CA ALA A 239 21.41 -4.65 -10.22
C ALA A 239 20.27 -5.68 -10.08
N GLN A 240 20.59 -6.97 -9.96
CA GLN A 240 19.60 -8.02 -9.66
C GLN A 240 19.01 -7.87 -8.25
N ASN A 241 19.75 -7.28 -7.32
CA ASN A 241 19.31 -7.19 -5.93
C ASN A 241 18.40 -6.00 -5.63
N LEU A 242 18.38 -5.02 -6.53
CA LEU A 242 17.63 -3.78 -6.39
C LEU A 242 16.26 -3.99 -7.04
N GLU A 243 15.24 -4.10 -6.21
CA GLU A 243 13.85 -4.42 -6.59
C GLU A 243 13.00 -3.14 -6.48
N PRO A 244 12.73 -2.42 -7.60
CA PRO A 244 11.89 -1.23 -7.58
C PRO A 244 10.39 -1.56 -7.63
N GLU A 245 9.61 -0.91 -6.78
CA GLU A 245 8.21 -1.30 -6.49
C GLU A 245 7.24 -0.11 -6.72
N TYR A 246 7.12 0.82 -5.77
CA TYR A 246 6.34 2.05 -5.94
C TYR A 246 7.13 3.23 -6.49
N ILE A 247 6.45 4.08 -7.26
CA ILE A 247 7.08 5.19 -8.00
C ILE A 247 6.21 6.46 -8.06
N THR A 248 6.81 7.61 -7.75
CA THR A 248 6.15 8.92 -7.84
C THR A 248 6.96 9.91 -8.68
N GLU A 249 6.31 10.92 -9.26
CA GLU A 249 6.95 11.94 -10.10
C GLU A 249 6.83 13.33 -9.49
N ILE A 250 7.94 14.06 -9.44
CA ILE A 250 7.92 15.50 -9.20
C ILE A 250 9.12 16.19 -9.87
N ASP A 251 8.85 17.32 -10.51
CA ASP A 251 9.84 18.16 -11.21
C ASP A 251 10.72 17.39 -12.22
N GLY A 252 10.13 16.43 -12.95
CA GLY A 252 10.83 15.66 -14.00
C GLY A 252 11.76 14.59 -13.46
N LYS A 253 11.65 14.25 -12.16
CA LYS A 253 12.32 13.12 -11.52
C LYS A 253 11.29 12.11 -11.08
N LEU A 254 11.62 10.83 -11.27
CA LEU A 254 10.91 9.74 -10.65
C LEU A 254 11.65 9.34 -9.38
N TYR A 255 10.90 9.12 -8.31
CA TYR A 255 11.39 8.60 -7.04
C TYR A 255 10.74 7.24 -6.83
N THR A 256 11.57 6.21 -6.83
CA THR A 256 11.14 4.81 -6.80
C THR A 256 11.63 4.16 -5.53
N THR A 257 10.75 3.53 -4.76
CA THR A 257 11.15 2.76 -3.58
C THR A 257 11.93 1.52 -4.00
N LEU A 258 12.85 1.11 -3.15
CA LEU A 258 13.60 -0.14 -3.21
C LEU A 258 13.44 -0.75 -1.82
N GLN A 259 12.29 -1.37 -1.58
CA GLN A 259 11.74 -1.60 -0.25
C GLN A 259 12.68 -2.48 0.59
N GLU A 260 13.06 -3.64 0.06
CA GLU A 260 14.00 -4.61 0.64
C GLU A 260 15.35 -3.94 0.89
N ASN A 261 15.78 -3.09 -0.05
CA ASN A 261 17.06 -2.40 0.03
C ASN A 261 17.06 -1.20 0.98
N ASN A 262 15.89 -0.83 1.54
CA ASN A 262 15.67 0.30 2.42
C ASN A 262 16.18 1.63 1.82
N ALA A 263 15.82 1.86 0.56
CA ALA A 263 16.34 2.97 -0.23
C ALA A 263 15.30 3.55 -1.21
N VAL A 264 15.63 4.70 -1.81
CA VAL A 264 14.87 5.32 -2.90
C VAL A 264 15.79 5.60 -4.07
N ALA A 265 15.48 5.07 -5.26
CA ALA A 265 16.13 5.42 -6.51
C ALA A 265 15.60 6.74 -7.06
N VAL A 266 16.50 7.57 -7.60
CA VAL A 266 16.14 8.82 -8.29
C VAL A 266 16.43 8.67 -9.77
N VAL A 267 15.39 8.70 -10.59
CA VAL A 267 15.47 8.50 -12.04
C VAL A 267 15.17 9.81 -12.77
N ASP A 268 16.00 10.17 -13.73
CA ASP A 268 15.68 11.26 -14.66
C ASP A 268 14.66 10.79 -15.70
N LEU A 269 13.49 11.43 -15.72
CA LEU A 269 12.38 11.06 -16.59
C LEU A 269 12.72 11.26 -18.09
N GLU A 270 13.44 12.34 -18.42
CA GLU A 270 13.74 12.69 -19.81
C GLU A 270 14.88 11.83 -20.38
N SER A 271 15.90 11.45 -19.60
CA SER A 271 16.99 10.61 -20.06
C SER A 271 16.77 9.11 -19.84
N ALA A 272 15.82 8.72 -18.98
CA ALA A 272 15.65 7.34 -18.50
C ALA A 272 16.94 6.80 -17.91
N THR A 273 17.39 7.42 -16.81
CA THR A 273 18.65 7.03 -16.16
C THR A 273 18.50 7.13 -14.66
N VAL A 274 18.91 6.08 -13.94
CA VAL A 274 19.03 6.13 -12.48
C VAL A 274 20.25 7.00 -12.14
N GLU A 275 20.00 8.17 -11.54
CA GLU A 275 21.05 9.14 -11.23
C GLU A 275 21.76 8.83 -9.91
N LYS A 276 21.02 8.30 -8.93
CA LYS A 276 21.50 7.98 -7.58
C LYS A 276 20.46 7.16 -6.82
N ILE A 277 20.92 6.56 -5.73
CA ILE A 277 20.10 5.87 -4.74
C ILE A 277 20.27 6.59 -3.40
N LEU A 278 19.19 6.73 -2.63
CA LEU A 278 19.13 7.43 -1.36
C LEU A 278 18.87 6.40 -0.25
N PRO A 279 19.84 6.11 0.63
CA PRO A 279 19.61 5.22 1.77
C PRO A 279 18.72 5.92 2.81
N LEU A 280 17.81 5.17 3.44
CA LEU A 280 16.81 5.74 4.36
C LEU A 280 17.23 5.74 5.83
N GLY A 281 18.23 4.93 6.19
CA GLY A 281 18.63 4.74 7.58
C GLY A 281 17.61 3.89 8.35
N TYR A 282 17.58 4.03 9.67
CA TYR A 282 16.80 3.14 10.54
C TYR A 282 16.15 3.90 11.69
N GLN A 283 15.00 3.42 12.14
CA GLN A 283 14.34 3.88 13.35
C GLN A 283 14.94 3.21 14.60
N ASP A 284 15.31 3.98 15.61
CA ASP A 284 15.89 3.44 16.84
C ASP A 284 14.79 3.15 17.87
N HIS A 285 14.46 1.86 18.05
CA HIS A 285 13.42 1.46 18.99
C HIS A 285 13.85 1.48 20.46
N SER A 286 15.14 1.79 20.74
CA SER A 286 15.57 2.10 22.11
C SER A 286 15.10 3.48 22.56
N VAL A 287 14.61 4.28 21.61
CA VAL A 287 14.02 5.61 21.81
C VAL A 287 12.54 5.63 21.44
N ILE A 288 12.17 5.07 20.29
CA ILE A 288 10.78 5.01 19.82
C ILE A 288 10.18 3.66 20.19
N PRO A 289 9.22 3.58 21.11
CA PRO A 289 8.72 2.31 21.59
C PRO A 289 7.94 1.56 20.50
N LEU A 290 7.80 0.25 20.66
CA LEU A 290 6.86 -0.57 19.91
C LEU A 290 6.28 -1.66 20.81
N ASP A 291 5.16 -2.24 20.38
CA ASP A 291 4.68 -3.52 20.91
C ASP A 291 5.31 -4.69 20.15
N ALA A 292 6.22 -5.43 20.78
CA ALA A 292 7.09 -6.40 20.08
C ALA A 292 6.66 -7.87 20.23
N SER A 293 5.54 -8.15 20.90
CA SER A 293 5.13 -9.52 21.19
C SER A 293 3.62 -9.70 21.23
N ASP A 294 3.16 -10.81 20.68
CA ASP A 294 1.79 -11.34 20.79
C ASP A 294 1.64 -12.33 21.97
N ARG A 295 2.61 -12.39 22.89
CA ARG A 295 2.67 -13.37 24.00
C ARG A 295 2.95 -12.77 25.37
N ASP A 296 2.93 -11.46 25.53
CA ASP A 296 3.18 -10.79 26.82
C ASP A 296 1.89 -10.41 27.59
N GLY A 297 0.73 -10.67 26.99
CA GLY A 297 -0.57 -10.67 27.65
C GLY A 297 -1.38 -9.39 27.48
N GLY A 298 -1.04 -8.56 26.49
CA GLY A 298 -1.79 -7.38 26.07
C GLY A 298 -0.89 -6.16 25.89
N ILE A 299 -1.44 -5.16 25.20
CA ILE A 299 -0.72 -4.00 24.64
C ILE A 299 0.43 -3.50 25.53
N ASN A 300 1.67 -3.64 25.04
CA ASN A 300 2.91 -3.35 25.74
C ASN A 300 3.89 -2.54 24.88
N ILE A 301 3.45 -1.36 24.46
CA ILE A 301 4.28 -0.40 23.72
C ILE A 301 5.43 0.11 24.63
N ARG A 302 6.65 -0.37 24.39
CA ARG A 302 7.86 -0.01 25.16
C ARG A 302 9.11 0.00 24.28
N THR A 303 10.19 0.57 24.81
CA THR A 303 11.47 0.64 24.09
C THR A 303 12.21 -0.70 24.14
N TRP A 304 12.84 -1.04 23.02
CA TRP A 304 13.62 -2.25 22.82
C TRP A 304 14.97 -1.94 22.16
N PRO A 305 16.06 -2.64 22.46
CA PRO A 305 17.37 -2.41 21.82
C PRO A 305 17.39 -3.02 20.41
N VAL A 306 16.45 -2.64 19.55
CA VAL A 306 16.27 -3.09 18.17
C VAL A 306 16.15 -1.85 17.28
N LYS A 307 16.48 -1.96 16.00
CA LYS A 307 16.23 -0.91 15.01
C LYS A 307 15.15 -1.35 14.04
N GLY A 308 14.22 -0.49 13.67
CA GLY A 308 13.26 -0.74 12.60
C GLY A 308 13.85 -0.32 11.27
N ILE A 309 13.79 -1.18 10.27
CA ILE A 309 14.14 -0.84 8.88
C ILE A 309 12.95 -0.07 8.30
N HIS A 310 13.16 1.04 7.58
CA HIS A 310 12.01 1.81 7.08
C HIS A 310 11.23 1.04 6.01
N GLN A 311 11.91 0.46 5.01
CA GLN A 311 11.30 -0.40 3.98
C GLN A 311 9.97 0.15 3.48
N PRO A 312 9.98 1.35 2.87
CA PRO A 312 8.74 1.93 2.43
C PRO A 312 8.24 1.25 1.17
N ASP A 313 6.98 0.86 1.20
CA ASP A 313 6.21 0.50 0.02
C ASP A 313 5.70 1.81 -0.65
N ALA A 314 4.45 2.22 -0.42
CA ALA A 314 3.87 3.34 -1.14
C ALA A 314 4.59 4.68 -0.91
N ILE A 315 4.81 5.42 -2.02
CA ILE A 315 5.46 6.74 -2.04
C ILE A 315 4.62 7.81 -2.75
N GLY A 316 4.55 9.00 -2.16
CA GLY A 316 3.91 10.18 -2.74
C GLY A 316 4.80 11.42 -2.69
N ALA A 317 4.75 12.27 -3.71
CA ALA A 317 5.51 13.53 -3.75
C ALA A 317 4.60 14.76 -3.74
N TYR A 318 5.06 15.83 -3.10
CA TYR A 318 4.38 17.13 -3.15
C TYR A 318 5.36 18.29 -2.91
N THR A 319 4.99 19.48 -3.41
CA THR A 319 5.66 20.73 -3.05
C THR A 319 4.99 21.33 -1.82
N ALA A 320 5.71 21.39 -0.69
CA ALA A 320 5.18 21.95 0.55
C ALA A 320 5.03 23.47 0.47
N ALA A 321 4.35 24.08 1.44
CA ALA A 321 4.14 25.53 1.52
C ALA A 321 5.44 26.37 1.55
N ASN A 322 6.57 25.73 1.89
CA ASN A 322 7.90 26.34 1.84
C ASN A 322 8.54 26.36 0.43
N GLY A 323 7.85 25.85 -0.59
CA GLY A 323 8.30 25.80 -1.98
C GLY A 323 9.34 24.71 -2.28
N ARG A 324 9.54 23.76 -1.36
CA ARG A 324 10.44 22.60 -1.55
C ARG A 324 9.64 21.32 -1.73
N ASN A 325 10.18 20.43 -2.54
CA ASN A 325 9.60 19.11 -2.77
C ASN A 325 9.95 18.17 -1.63
N HIS A 326 8.99 17.35 -1.25
CA HIS A 326 9.12 16.31 -0.24
C HIS A 326 8.49 15.03 -0.76
N LEU A 327 8.99 13.92 -0.23
CA LEU A 327 8.47 12.58 -0.46
C LEU A 327 7.86 12.10 0.86
N VAL A 328 6.70 11.47 0.77
CA VAL A 328 5.98 10.85 1.87
C VAL A 328 5.96 9.36 1.58
N MET A 329 6.22 8.54 2.60
CA MET A 329 6.44 7.10 2.43
C MET A 329 5.74 6.35 3.56
N ALA A 330 5.00 5.30 3.22
CA ALA A 330 4.43 4.34 4.16
C ALA A 330 5.49 3.28 4.47
N ASN A 331 5.92 3.17 5.73
CA ASN A 331 7.06 2.31 6.10
C ASN A 331 6.57 0.92 6.55
N GLU A 332 6.12 0.13 5.59
CA GLU A 332 5.44 -1.16 5.77
C GLU A 332 6.36 -2.22 6.38
N GLY A 333 7.28 -2.78 5.59
CA GLY A 333 8.31 -3.67 6.11
C GLY A 333 8.58 -4.96 5.36
N ASP A 334 8.47 -5.05 4.03
CA ASP A 334 8.54 -6.38 3.43
C ASP A 334 9.89 -7.11 3.53
N ALA A 335 9.84 -8.44 3.58
CA ALA A 335 10.99 -9.30 3.82
C ALA A 335 11.25 -10.21 2.63
N ARG A 336 12.52 -10.46 2.32
CA ARG A 336 12.86 -11.46 1.31
C ARG A 336 12.77 -12.88 1.91
N ASP A 337 11.63 -13.54 1.71
CA ASP A 337 11.31 -14.88 2.22
C ASP A 337 10.76 -15.82 1.13
N TRP A 338 11.68 -16.50 0.45
CA TRP A 338 11.42 -17.44 -0.65
C TRP A 338 11.79 -18.88 -0.27
N ASP A 339 11.28 -19.87 -1.00
CA ASP A 339 11.62 -21.28 -0.84
C ASP A 339 13.15 -21.54 -0.88
N GLY A 340 13.87 -20.81 -1.75
CA GLY A 340 15.31 -20.91 -1.93
C GLY A 340 16.15 -20.06 -0.96
N TYR A 341 15.56 -19.05 -0.32
CA TYR A 341 16.27 -18.09 0.52
C TYR A 341 15.31 -17.34 1.44
N SER A 342 15.63 -17.27 2.73
CA SER A 342 14.93 -16.44 3.69
C SER A 342 15.93 -15.64 4.51
N GLU A 343 15.68 -14.34 4.69
CA GLU A 343 16.41 -13.56 5.68
C GLU A 343 15.73 -13.46 7.04
N GLU A 344 14.49 -13.91 7.17
CA GLU A 344 13.69 -13.75 8.39
C GLU A 344 14.08 -14.75 9.48
N ALA A 345 14.17 -14.26 10.72
CA ALA A 345 14.17 -15.11 11.90
C ALA A 345 13.46 -14.43 13.07
N ARG A 346 12.84 -15.24 13.94
CA ARG A 346 12.40 -14.78 15.26
C ARG A 346 13.63 -14.37 16.08
N LEU A 347 13.58 -13.24 16.77
CA LEU A 347 14.68 -12.70 17.59
C LEU A 347 15.24 -13.72 18.60
N LYS A 348 14.40 -14.58 19.19
CA LYS A 348 14.85 -15.64 20.11
C LYS A 348 15.71 -16.73 19.48
N ASN A 349 15.69 -16.83 18.15
CA ASN A 349 16.41 -17.85 17.39
C ASN A 349 17.76 -17.33 16.85
N VAL A 350 18.07 -16.03 16.98
CA VAL A 350 19.36 -15.49 16.55
C VAL A 350 20.36 -15.43 17.71
N GLU A 351 21.65 -15.61 17.41
CA GLU A 351 22.71 -15.52 18.41
C GLU A 351 23.02 -14.04 18.69
N LEU A 352 22.98 -13.61 19.95
CA LEU A 352 23.36 -12.26 20.39
C LEU A 352 24.74 -12.30 21.06
N CYS A 353 25.60 -11.34 20.74
CA CYS A 353 26.95 -11.30 21.31
C CYS A 353 26.91 -11.07 22.84
N GLU A 354 27.90 -11.59 23.57
CA GLU A 354 28.03 -11.35 25.01
C GLU A 354 28.07 -9.84 25.30
N GLY A 355 27.18 -9.37 26.19
CA GLY A 355 27.07 -7.95 26.50
C GLY A 355 26.39 -7.12 25.40
N TYR A 356 25.55 -7.75 24.56
CA TYR A 356 24.74 -7.11 23.51
C TYR A 356 24.20 -5.75 23.97
N GLN A 357 24.63 -4.68 23.30
CA GLN A 357 24.25 -3.29 23.61
C GLN A 357 24.35 -2.90 25.11
N GLY A 358 25.26 -3.52 25.85
CA GLY A 358 25.45 -3.26 27.29
C GLY A 358 24.51 -4.02 28.23
N LEU A 359 23.67 -4.92 27.70
CA LEU A 359 22.79 -5.77 28.49
C LEU A 359 23.56 -6.84 29.27
N THR A 360 23.06 -7.16 30.46
CA THR A 360 23.48 -8.34 31.22
C THR A 360 22.90 -9.62 30.62
N ALA A 361 23.47 -10.78 30.97
CA ALA A 361 22.97 -12.07 30.49
C ALA A 361 21.48 -12.32 30.81
N GLY A 362 20.99 -11.85 31.97
CA GLY A 362 19.58 -11.98 32.33
C GLY A 362 18.66 -11.01 31.55
N GLU A 363 19.16 -9.84 31.16
CA GLU A 363 18.42 -8.92 30.29
C GLU A 363 18.37 -9.44 28.84
N ILE A 364 19.42 -10.10 28.37
CA ILE A 364 19.42 -10.83 27.09
C ILE A 364 18.41 -11.98 27.14
N GLU A 365 18.39 -12.77 28.21
CA GLU A 365 17.39 -13.85 28.40
C GLU A 365 15.96 -13.30 28.36
N HIS A 366 15.70 -12.16 29.01
CA HIS A 366 14.39 -11.49 28.93
C HIS A 366 14.10 -10.98 27.52
N LEU A 367 15.06 -10.33 26.85
CA LEU A 367 14.90 -9.84 25.49
C LEU A 367 14.50 -10.97 24.52
N GLN A 368 15.13 -12.14 24.65
CA GLN A 368 14.88 -13.32 23.82
C GLN A 368 13.71 -14.19 24.31
N SER A 369 13.01 -13.82 25.38
CA SER A 369 11.82 -14.55 25.84
C SER A 369 10.59 -14.26 24.98
N ASP A 370 9.57 -15.12 25.05
CA ASP A 370 8.31 -14.91 24.32
C ASP A 370 7.57 -13.67 24.84
N GLU A 371 7.59 -13.43 26.16
CA GLU A 371 7.08 -12.20 26.79
C GLU A 371 8.01 -10.98 26.61
N GLY A 372 9.17 -11.23 26.01
CA GLY A 372 10.20 -10.28 25.65
C GLY A 372 9.92 -9.63 24.30
N ALA A 373 10.98 -9.46 23.52
CA ALA A 373 10.88 -9.22 22.08
C ALA A 373 11.29 -10.47 21.30
N GLY A 374 11.37 -11.64 21.95
CA GLY A 374 11.91 -12.87 21.35
C GLY A 374 11.08 -13.38 20.16
N ARG A 375 9.83 -12.94 20.06
CA ARG A 375 8.96 -13.24 18.93
C ARG A 375 9.07 -12.26 17.79
N LEU A 376 9.61 -11.07 18.00
CA LEU A 376 9.77 -10.09 16.93
C LEU A 376 10.56 -10.69 15.76
N ASN A 377 10.01 -10.60 14.56
CA ASN A 377 10.73 -10.96 13.34
C ASN A 377 11.84 -9.94 13.05
N VAL A 378 13.03 -10.47 12.79
CA VAL A 378 14.26 -9.70 12.51
C VAL A 378 15.00 -10.29 11.33
N THR A 379 15.74 -9.45 10.60
CA THR A 379 16.64 -9.94 9.56
C THR A 379 17.89 -10.59 10.17
N THR A 380 18.33 -11.67 9.52
CA THR A 380 19.58 -12.38 9.82
C THR A 380 20.80 -11.83 9.06
N THR A 381 20.59 -10.86 8.16
CA THR A 381 21.62 -10.42 7.20
C THR A 381 22.41 -9.21 7.70
N GLU A 382 21.92 -8.51 8.73
CA GLU A 382 22.51 -7.27 9.23
C GLU A 382 22.88 -7.34 10.72
N GLY A 383 23.82 -6.49 11.14
CA GLY A 383 24.15 -6.32 12.57
C GLY A 383 25.06 -7.39 13.16
N LEU A 384 25.59 -8.30 12.34
CA LEU A 384 26.58 -9.29 12.74
C LEU A 384 27.92 -8.65 13.14
N ASN A 385 28.65 -9.33 14.01
CA ASN A 385 30.05 -9.00 14.32
C ASN A 385 30.99 -9.34 13.14
N GLU A 386 32.28 -8.99 13.26
CA GLU A 386 33.27 -9.14 12.18
C GLU A 386 33.42 -10.59 11.65
N ASP A 387 33.19 -11.60 12.48
CA ASP A 387 33.30 -13.01 12.08
C ASP A 387 31.96 -13.69 11.76
N GLY A 388 30.85 -12.95 11.84
CA GLY A 388 29.51 -13.44 11.52
C GLY A 388 28.91 -14.42 12.53
N SER A 389 29.49 -14.57 13.73
CA SER A 389 29.04 -15.57 14.71
C SER A 389 27.89 -15.12 15.61
N CYS A 390 27.71 -13.81 15.81
CA CYS A 390 26.65 -13.26 16.65
C CYS A 390 26.27 -11.84 16.23
N HIS A 391 25.06 -11.42 16.61
CA HIS A 391 24.54 -10.08 16.37
C HIS A 391 25.00 -9.11 17.46
N THR A 392 25.51 -7.97 17.02
CA THR A 392 25.82 -6.78 17.83
C THR A 392 24.72 -5.72 17.75
N GLN A 393 23.88 -5.81 16.73
CA GLN A 393 22.69 -4.99 16.49
C GLN A 393 21.59 -5.90 15.92
N LEU A 394 20.33 -5.58 16.22
CA LEU A 394 19.16 -6.26 15.65
C LEU A 394 18.35 -5.27 14.82
N TYR A 395 17.72 -5.79 13.77
CA TYR A 395 16.92 -5.03 12.82
C TYR A 395 15.59 -5.74 12.59
N SER A 396 14.47 -5.11 12.98
CA SER A 396 13.11 -5.59 12.72
C SER A 396 12.57 -5.01 11.43
N TYR A 397 11.67 -5.76 10.80
CA TYR A 397 10.98 -5.36 9.58
C TYR A 397 10.00 -4.22 9.82
N GLY A 398 10.00 -3.28 8.89
CA GLY A 398 9.18 -2.08 8.98
C GLY A 398 9.57 -1.16 10.14
N SER A 399 9.08 0.08 10.06
CA SER A 399 9.24 1.05 11.15
C SER A 399 7.92 1.47 11.75
N ARG A 400 6.82 0.79 11.38
CA ARG A 400 5.47 0.94 11.96
C ARG A 400 4.93 2.37 11.91
N SER A 401 5.34 3.10 10.88
CA SER A 401 5.18 4.55 10.79
C SER A 401 5.07 4.99 9.33
N PHE A 402 4.81 6.26 9.11
CA PHE A 402 5.12 6.92 7.85
C PHE A 402 6.21 7.98 8.04
N SER A 403 6.98 8.21 6.98
CA SER A 403 8.07 9.18 6.93
C SER A 403 7.80 10.30 5.92
N VAL A 404 8.37 11.48 6.17
CA VAL A 404 8.53 12.54 5.19
C VAL A 404 10.01 12.85 5.04
N ILE A 405 10.52 12.75 3.82
CA ILE A 405 11.90 13.11 3.46
C ILE A 405 11.92 14.24 2.44
N ASP A 406 13.06 14.89 2.27
CA ASP A 406 13.29 15.74 1.09
C ASP A 406 13.90 14.98 -0.08
N THR A 407 14.02 15.65 -1.23
CA THR A 407 14.57 15.10 -2.48
C THR A 407 16.06 14.77 -2.43
N GLU A 408 16.73 15.04 -1.30
CA GLU A 408 18.12 14.64 -1.03
C GLU A 408 18.21 13.46 -0.06
N GLY A 409 17.08 12.88 0.36
CA GLY A 409 17.04 11.72 1.25
C GLY A 409 17.13 12.08 2.73
N ARG A 410 16.98 13.35 3.12
CA ARG A 410 17.04 13.72 4.54
C ARG A 410 15.67 13.56 5.18
N LEU A 411 15.63 12.85 6.31
CA LEU A 411 14.43 12.73 7.13
C LEU A 411 14.00 14.09 7.69
N ILE A 412 12.77 14.49 7.37
CA ILE A 412 12.14 15.73 7.82
C ILE A 412 11.14 15.45 8.95
N PHE A 413 10.40 14.34 8.85
CA PHE A 413 9.44 13.90 9.85
C PHE A 413 9.31 12.37 9.81
N ASN A 414 9.03 11.78 10.96
CA ASN A 414 8.60 10.40 11.11
C ASN A 414 7.54 10.36 12.22
N SER A 415 6.48 9.59 12.03
CA SER A 415 5.37 9.49 12.99
C SER A 415 5.70 8.66 14.24
N GLY A 416 6.85 8.01 14.28
CA GLY A 416 7.33 7.27 15.44
C GLY A 416 6.40 6.12 15.80
N ASP A 417 5.93 6.10 17.04
CA ASP A 417 4.98 5.11 17.57
C ASP A 417 3.52 5.59 17.49
N ASP A 418 3.23 6.70 16.81
CA ASP A 418 1.90 7.30 16.78
C ASP A 418 0.81 6.30 16.39
N PHE A 419 1.05 5.46 15.37
CA PHE A 419 0.05 4.50 14.89
C PHE A 419 -0.36 3.51 15.97
N GLU A 420 0.60 2.88 16.66
CA GLU A 420 0.29 1.99 17.78
C GLU A 420 -0.36 2.74 18.94
N GLN A 421 0.10 3.95 19.26
CA GLN A 421 -0.50 4.78 20.31
C GLN A 421 -1.94 5.19 19.99
N ILE A 422 -2.30 5.29 18.71
CA ILE A 422 -3.65 5.60 18.23
C ILE A 422 -4.50 4.33 18.27
N LEU A 423 -4.02 3.21 17.72
CA LEU A 423 -4.73 1.94 17.71
C LEU A 423 -5.05 1.44 19.12
N ALA A 424 -4.11 1.60 20.06
CA ALA A 424 -4.32 1.25 21.47
C ALA A 424 -5.45 2.06 22.15
N LYS A 425 -5.88 3.18 21.56
CA LYS A 425 -7.01 4.00 22.03
C LYS A 425 -8.26 3.78 21.20
N ALA A 426 -8.11 3.62 19.89
CA ALA A 426 -9.21 3.51 18.94
C ALA A 426 -9.84 2.11 18.97
N VAL A 427 -9.01 1.07 19.02
CA VAL A 427 -9.40 -0.33 18.86
C VAL A 427 -8.55 -1.25 19.78
N PRO A 428 -8.52 -1.03 21.11
CA PRO A 428 -7.65 -1.78 22.02
C PRO A 428 -7.93 -3.28 22.06
N GLU A 429 -9.15 -3.70 21.73
CA GLU A 429 -9.59 -5.11 21.76
C GLU A 429 -9.04 -5.92 20.58
N TYR A 430 -8.66 -5.22 19.49
CA TYR A 430 -8.12 -5.80 18.26
C TYR A 430 -6.81 -5.12 17.87
N PHE A 431 -6.06 -4.60 18.84
CA PHE A 431 -4.81 -3.89 18.59
C PHE A 431 -3.84 -4.76 17.79
N ASN A 432 -3.26 -4.23 16.71
CA ASN A 432 -2.39 -4.97 15.78
C ASN A 432 -2.99 -6.31 15.31
N SER A 433 -4.31 -6.39 15.10
CA SER A 433 -4.98 -7.55 14.51
C SER A 433 -4.52 -7.80 13.08
N ASN A 434 -4.61 -9.06 12.64
CA ASN A 434 -4.46 -9.43 11.23
C ASN A 434 -5.65 -8.95 10.36
N HIS A 435 -5.55 -9.00 9.02
CA HIS A 435 -6.62 -8.60 8.09
C HIS A 435 -7.77 -9.61 7.99
N SER A 436 -7.49 -10.90 8.09
CA SER A 436 -8.50 -11.98 8.02
C SER A 436 -9.04 -12.42 9.39
N GLU A 437 -8.24 -12.26 10.45
CA GLU A 437 -8.61 -12.56 11.84
C GLU A 437 -9.04 -11.32 12.60
N SER A 438 -9.99 -11.45 13.54
CA SER A 438 -10.27 -10.42 14.54
C SER A 438 -9.66 -10.79 15.89
N ASN A 439 -8.37 -10.52 16.07
CA ASN A 439 -7.58 -10.94 17.23
C ASN A 439 -6.85 -9.76 17.91
N LEU A 440 -6.37 -9.98 19.14
CA LEU A 440 -5.52 -9.04 19.85
C LEU A 440 -4.05 -9.42 19.61
N GLU A 441 -3.23 -8.44 19.23
CA GLU A 441 -1.78 -8.52 19.02
C GLU A 441 -1.32 -9.45 17.89
N GLY A 442 -2.20 -9.86 16.98
CA GLY A 442 -1.90 -10.84 15.92
C GLY A 442 -0.71 -10.50 15.02
N ARG A 443 -0.29 -9.23 14.98
CA ARG A 443 0.85 -8.71 14.20
C ARG A 443 1.90 -7.98 15.05
N SER A 444 1.78 -7.96 16.38
CA SER A 444 2.75 -7.27 17.25
C SER A 444 4.15 -7.91 17.19
N ASP A 445 4.25 -9.21 16.97
CA ASP A 445 5.53 -9.89 16.76
C ASP A 445 6.07 -9.78 15.33
N ASP A 446 5.35 -9.11 14.43
CA ASP A 446 5.72 -8.92 13.02
C ASP A 446 5.89 -7.42 12.71
N LYS A 447 5.13 -6.87 11.75
CA LYS A 447 5.25 -5.48 11.28
C LYS A 447 4.22 -4.53 11.94
N GLY A 448 3.40 -5.02 12.88
CA GLY A 448 2.52 -4.21 13.73
C GLY A 448 1.34 -3.57 12.98
N PRO A 449 1.23 -2.22 12.93
CA PRO A 449 0.16 -1.53 12.20
C PRO A 449 0.18 -1.67 10.67
N GLU A 450 1.34 -1.97 10.08
CA GLU A 450 1.53 -2.20 8.62
C GLU A 450 0.91 -1.13 7.71
N PRO A 451 1.52 0.07 7.69
CA PRO A 451 1.12 1.10 6.74
C PRO A 451 1.62 0.75 5.33
N GLU A 452 0.69 0.54 4.42
CA GLU A 452 0.94 0.09 3.04
C GLU A 452 0.55 1.19 2.06
N GLY A 453 -0.74 1.32 1.79
CA GLY A 453 -1.27 2.33 0.89
C GLY A 453 -1.03 3.78 1.30
N LEU A 454 -0.72 4.64 0.32
CA LEU A 454 -0.56 6.08 0.52
C LEU A 454 -1.15 6.90 -0.62
N THR A 455 -1.93 7.93 -0.28
CA THR A 455 -2.27 9.00 -1.23
C THR A 455 -2.23 10.37 -0.58
N LEU A 456 -2.01 11.40 -1.40
CA LEU A 456 -1.94 12.79 -0.95
C LEU A 456 -3.11 13.59 -1.53
N GLY A 457 -3.68 14.49 -0.73
CA GLY A 457 -4.77 15.36 -1.16
C GLY A 457 -4.64 16.78 -0.63
N GLU A 458 -5.00 17.78 -1.44
CA GLU A 458 -5.12 19.17 -0.98
C GLU A 458 -6.59 19.50 -0.66
N ILE A 459 -6.83 19.99 0.55
CA ILE A 459 -8.14 20.44 1.02
C ILE A 459 -7.99 21.82 1.64
N ASP A 460 -8.71 22.81 1.10
CA ASP A 460 -8.72 24.19 1.59
C ASP A 460 -7.31 24.81 1.78
N GLY A 461 -6.38 24.48 0.88
CA GLY A 461 -4.99 24.97 0.89
C GLY A 461 -4.07 24.26 1.90
N ARG A 462 -4.50 23.12 2.44
CA ARG A 462 -3.69 22.23 3.29
C ARG A 462 -3.47 20.90 2.60
N THR A 463 -2.27 20.35 2.74
CA THR A 463 -1.92 19.04 2.20
C THR A 463 -2.10 17.98 3.28
N TYR A 464 -2.79 16.90 2.93
CA TYR A 464 -3.03 15.75 3.81
C TYR A 464 -2.42 14.49 3.21
N ALA A 465 -1.85 13.65 4.06
CA ALA A 465 -1.54 12.26 3.77
C ALA A 465 -2.67 11.38 4.29
N PHE A 466 -3.13 10.45 3.45
CA PHE A 466 -4.04 9.37 3.79
C PHE A 466 -3.24 8.07 3.68
N VAL A 467 -3.04 7.40 4.81
CA VAL A 467 -2.21 6.19 4.92
C VAL A 467 -3.13 5.02 5.26
N GLY A 468 -3.23 4.03 4.38
CA GLY A 468 -3.93 2.77 4.62
C GLY A 468 -3.11 1.86 5.52
N LEU A 469 -3.79 1.12 6.40
CA LEU A 469 -3.17 0.08 7.23
C LEU A 469 -3.67 -1.27 6.74
N GLU A 470 -2.85 -2.04 6.04
CA GLU A 470 -3.25 -3.26 5.31
C GLU A 470 -3.82 -4.30 6.28
N ARG A 471 -3.11 -4.60 7.38
CA ARG A 471 -3.53 -5.65 8.33
C ARG A 471 -4.72 -5.23 9.19
N ILE A 472 -4.49 -4.38 10.19
CA ILE A 472 -5.55 -3.98 11.13
C ILE A 472 -6.72 -3.28 10.42
N GLY A 473 -6.47 -2.69 9.25
CA GLY A 473 -7.44 -1.95 8.48
C GLY A 473 -7.52 -0.47 8.88
N GLY A 474 -8.24 0.28 8.06
CA GLY A 474 -8.52 1.69 8.27
C GLY A 474 -7.44 2.62 7.72
N ILE A 475 -7.69 3.91 7.90
CA ILE A 475 -6.97 4.99 7.25
C ILE A 475 -6.51 5.99 8.30
N MET A 476 -5.21 6.20 8.42
CA MET A 476 -4.60 7.27 9.22
C MET A 476 -4.50 8.54 8.37
N VAL A 477 -4.98 9.67 8.91
CA VAL A 477 -4.92 10.96 8.21
C VAL A 477 -4.04 11.95 8.94
N TYR A 478 -3.08 12.53 8.23
CA TYR A 478 -2.16 13.53 8.75
C TYR A 478 -2.21 14.81 7.93
N ASP A 479 -2.24 15.96 8.60
CA ASP A 479 -1.96 17.25 7.97
C ASP A 479 -0.44 17.41 7.85
N ILE A 480 0.05 17.40 6.62
CA ILE A 480 1.47 17.47 6.27
C ILE A 480 1.84 18.82 5.64
N THR A 481 0.97 19.83 5.72
CA THR A 481 1.18 21.15 5.10
C THR A 481 2.52 21.77 5.51
N ASP A 482 2.89 21.60 6.79
CA ASP A 482 4.23 21.87 7.30
C ASP A 482 4.92 20.52 7.59
N PRO A 483 5.76 20.00 6.68
CA PRO A 483 6.25 18.63 6.76
C PRO A 483 6.96 18.31 8.07
N ALA A 484 7.75 19.24 8.60
CA ALA A 484 8.50 19.05 9.85
C ALA A 484 7.61 19.05 11.11
N HIS A 485 6.36 19.48 10.99
CA HIS A 485 5.37 19.53 12.05
C HIS A 485 4.07 18.87 11.61
N SER A 486 4.18 17.74 10.91
CA SER A 486 3.04 16.92 10.50
C SER A 486 2.21 16.50 11.72
N LYS A 487 0.89 16.46 11.59
CA LYS A 487 -0.03 16.22 12.72
C LYS A 487 -1.13 15.25 12.38
N PHE A 488 -1.36 14.29 13.28
CA PHE A 488 -2.51 13.41 13.23
C PHE A 488 -3.83 14.21 13.24
N VAL A 489 -4.77 13.78 12.41
CA VAL A 489 -6.09 14.38 12.26
C VAL A 489 -7.16 13.39 12.69
N THR A 490 -7.25 12.24 12.02
CA THR A 490 -8.23 11.20 12.31
C THR A 490 -7.78 9.83 11.83
N TYR A 491 -8.30 8.81 12.48
CA TYR A 491 -8.26 7.41 12.07
C TYR A 491 -9.70 6.96 11.86
N VAL A 492 -9.98 6.28 10.75
CA VAL A 492 -11.29 5.70 10.44
C VAL A 492 -11.11 4.29 9.90
N ASN A 493 -11.87 3.33 10.43
CA ASN A 493 -11.85 1.93 9.98
C ASN A 493 -13.28 1.43 9.76
N ASN A 494 -13.58 1.06 8.51
CA ASN A 494 -14.89 0.55 8.07
C ASN A 494 -14.97 -0.99 8.17
N ARG A 495 -14.20 -1.62 9.06
CA ARG A 495 -14.23 -3.04 9.36
C ARG A 495 -15.21 -3.38 10.49
N ASP A 496 -15.92 -4.49 10.36
CA ASP A 496 -16.71 -5.09 11.45
C ASP A 496 -15.95 -6.27 12.09
N PHE A 497 -15.24 -5.98 13.19
CA PHE A 497 -14.48 -6.99 13.95
C PHE A 497 -15.35 -8.04 14.67
N ALA A 498 -16.69 -7.94 14.61
CA ALA A 498 -17.55 -9.05 15.02
C ALA A 498 -17.54 -10.19 14.00
N ILE A 499 -17.04 -9.95 12.79
CA ILE A 499 -16.92 -10.92 11.69
C ILE A 499 -15.44 -11.20 11.44
N SER A 500 -14.96 -12.32 11.98
CA SER A 500 -13.64 -12.88 11.68
C SER A 500 -13.77 -13.79 10.47
N MET A 501 -13.04 -13.49 9.38
CA MET A 501 -13.12 -14.28 8.14
C MET A 501 -12.42 -15.62 8.29
N GLU A 502 -11.35 -15.70 9.10
CA GLU A 502 -10.70 -16.97 9.43
C GLU A 502 -11.66 -17.95 10.17
N ASP A 503 -12.56 -17.41 10.99
CA ASP A 503 -13.54 -18.21 11.73
C ASP A 503 -14.84 -18.46 10.92
N SER A 504 -14.96 -17.92 9.71
CA SER A 504 -16.21 -18.01 8.94
C SER A 504 -16.48 -19.45 8.49
N ALA A 505 -17.72 -19.91 8.73
CA ALA A 505 -18.20 -21.18 8.21
C ALA A 505 -18.75 -21.08 6.78
N ASP A 506 -18.98 -19.86 6.28
CA ASP A 506 -19.56 -19.55 4.98
C ASP A 506 -19.05 -18.17 4.51
N VAL A 507 -17.85 -18.17 3.92
CA VAL A 507 -17.13 -16.97 3.46
C VAL A 507 -18.02 -16.09 2.58
N ASP A 508 -18.71 -16.68 1.59
CA ASP A 508 -19.58 -15.94 0.66
C ASP A 508 -20.72 -15.20 1.39
N ALA A 509 -21.22 -15.78 2.48
CA ALA A 509 -22.31 -15.17 3.24
C ALA A 509 -21.82 -14.11 4.22
N ASP A 510 -20.59 -14.21 4.73
CA ASP A 510 -20.04 -13.34 5.77
C ASP A 510 -19.19 -12.20 5.23
N LEU A 511 -18.50 -12.40 4.09
CA LEU A 511 -17.65 -11.40 3.45
C LEU A 511 -18.34 -10.03 3.28
N PRO A 512 -19.58 -9.93 2.74
CA PRO A 512 -20.23 -8.63 2.56
C PRO A 512 -20.59 -7.92 3.87
N LYS A 513 -20.43 -8.60 5.02
CA LYS A 513 -20.69 -8.07 6.37
C LYS A 513 -19.41 -7.69 7.11
N ALA A 514 -18.24 -8.17 6.67
CA ALA A 514 -16.96 -7.92 7.33
C ALA A 514 -16.48 -6.47 7.20
N GLY A 515 -17.03 -5.73 6.22
CA GLY A 515 -16.58 -4.38 5.90
C GLY A 515 -15.27 -4.42 5.11
N ASP A 516 -14.42 -3.41 5.32
CA ASP A 516 -13.16 -3.24 4.61
C ASP A 516 -12.03 -4.08 5.26
N LEU A 517 -11.36 -4.94 4.49
CA LEU A 517 -10.16 -5.71 4.90
C LEU A 517 -9.05 -5.53 3.87
N GLY A 518 -7.81 -5.28 4.31
CA GLY A 518 -6.67 -5.06 3.42
C GLY A 518 -6.68 -3.75 2.62
N PRO A 519 -6.81 -2.55 3.24
CA PRO A 519 -6.68 -1.30 2.49
C PRO A 519 -5.31 -1.19 1.81
N GLU A 520 -5.35 -1.04 0.49
CA GLU A 520 -4.18 -1.22 -0.38
C GLU A 520 -3.97 0.01 -1.27
N GLY A 521 -4.72 0.12 -2.36
CA GLY A 521 -4.74 1.30 -3.21
C GLY A 521 -5.66 2.40 -2.68
N LEU A 522 -5.18 3.64 -2.65
CA LEU A 522 -5.98 4.82 -2.31
C LEU A 522 -5.91 5.89 -3.40
N THR A 523 -7.04 6.51 -3.74
CA THR A 523 -7.07 7.68 -4.63
C THR A 523 -7.93 8.81 -4.08
N PHE A 524 -7.32 9.99 -3.97
CA PHE A 524 -8.01 11.22 -3.57
C PHE A 524 -8.71 11.87 -4.78
N ILE A 525 -9.98 12.22 -4.60
CA ILE A 525 -10.78 12.94 -5.61
C ILE A 525 -11.14 14.32 -5.04
N PRO A 526 -10.60 15.42 -5.60
CA PRO A 526 -10.93 16.75 -5.14
C PRO A 526 -12.41 17.09 -5.41
N ALA A 527 -13.00 17.95 -4.58
CA ALA A 527 -14.38 18.42 -4.72
C ALA A 527 -14.68 19.01 -6.11
N ALA A 528 -13.67 19.56 -6.78
CA ALA A 528 -13.79 20.11 -8.13
C ALA A 528 -14.09 19.05 -9.20
N ASP A 529 -13.66 17.80 -8.99
CA ASP A 529 -13.76 16.69 -9.95
C ASP A 529 -14.73 15.60 -9.49
N SER A 530 -15.12 15.63 -8.21
CA SER A 530 -16.10 14.72 -7.64
C SER A 530 -17.52 14.90 -8.20
N PRO A 531 -18.32 13.82 -8.28
CA PRO A 531 -19.72 13.87 -8.70
C PRO A 531 -20.64 14.65 -7.76
N ASN A 532 -20.38 14.60 -6.45
CA ASN A 532 -21.19 15.24 -5.42
C ASN A 532 -20.65 16.60 -4.95
N ARG A 533 -19.58 17.11 -5.57
CA ARG A 533 -18.91 18.38 -5.21
C ARG A 533 -18.30 18.38 -3.81
N LYS A 534 -17.88 17.22 -3.31
CA LYS A 534 -17.19 17.01 -2.04
C LYS A 534 -15.87 16.32 -2.28
N ASN A 535 -14.89 16.54 -1.40
CA ASN A 535 -13.66 15.75 -1.46
C ASN A 535 -14.01 14.30 -1.14
N LEU A 536 -13.52 13.38 -1.95
CA LEU A 536 -13.69 11.94 -1.75
C LEU A 536 -12.33 11.27 -1.63
N LEU A 537 -12.30 10.15 -0.94
CA LEU A 537 -11.20 9.20 -0.94
C LEU A 537 -11.79 7.85 -1.33
N VAL A 538 -11.25 7.23 -2.38
CA VAL A 538 -11.64 5.89 -2.80
C VAL A 538 -10.53 4.95 -2.37
N VAL A 539 -10.91 3.84 -1.74
CA VAL A 539 -9.99 2.86 -1.17
C VAL A 539 -10.33 1.49 -1.74
N GLY A 540 -9.33 0.84 -2.32
CA GLY A 540 -9.36 -0.57 -2.65
C GLY A 540 -8.96 -1.39 -1.43
N ASN A 541 -9.68 -2.48 -1.17
CA ASN A 541 -9.48 -3.33 -0.01
C ASN A 541 -9.29 -4.79 -0.48
N GLU A 542 -8.05 -5.17 -0.72
CA GLU A 542 -7.65 -6.31 -1.55
C GLU A 542 -8.07 -7.68 -1.01
N VAL A 543 -8.17 -7.79 0.32
CA VAL A 543 -8.60 -9.01 1.00
C VAL A 543 -10.12 -9.14 0.94
N SER A 544 -10.84 -8.03 1.16
CA SER A 544 -12.30 -8.04 1.19
C SER A 544 -12.97 -8.00 -0.19
N GLY A 545 -12.24 -7.67 -1.26
CA GLY A 545 -12.86 -7.47 -2.57
C GLY A 545 -13.61 -6.15 -2.70
N THR A 546 -13.48 -5.23 -1.75
CA THR A 546 -14.33 -4.03 -1.67
C THR A 546 -13.62 -2.79 -2.19
N THR A 547 -14.38 -1.92 -2.85
CA THR A 547 -13.96 -0.56 -3.19
C THR A 547 -14.86 0.42 -2.47
N THR A 548 -14.35 1.04 -1.40
CA THR A 548 -15.11 1.91 -0.51
C THR A 548 -14.82 3.38 -0.80
N ILE A 549 -15.89 4.18 -0.88
CA ILE A 549 -15.84 5.63 -1.12
C ILE A 549 -16.13 6.35 0.19
N PHE A 550 -15.14 7.11 0.67
CA PHE A 550 -15.24 7.98 1.81
C PHE A 550 -15.47 9.42 1.37
N GLN A 551 -16.46 10.09 1.96
CA GLN A 551 -16.60 11.54 1.87
C GLN A 551 -15.76 12.22 2.94
N ILE A 552 -14.98 13.20 2.53
CA ILE A 552 -14.19 14.04 3.44
C ILE A 552 -14.93 15.35 3.67
N ASP A 553 -15.41 15.55 4.89
CA ASP A 553 -16.07 16.79 5.30
C ASP A 553 -15.13 17.63 6.17
N GLY A 554 -14.84 18.85 5.71
CA GLY A 554 -14.07 19.82 6.47
C GLY A 554 -14.89 20.41 7.62
N HIS A 555 -14.24 20.64 8.76
CA HIS A 555 -14.78 21.41 9.86
C HIS A 555 -14.21 22.83 9.80
N GLU A 556 -15.06 23.86 9.81
CA GLU A 556 -14.57 25.23 10.00
C GLU A 556 -13.84 25.31 11.34
N LEU A 557 -12.50 25.36 11.30
CA LEU A 557 -11.68 25.68 12.45
C LEU A 557 -12.02 27.12 12.86
N ARG A 558 -12.93 27.27 13.82
CA ARG A 558 -13.21 28.57 14.41
C ARG A 558 -11.88 29.07 15.02
N PRO A 559 -11.37 30.24 14.62
CA PRO A 559 -10.15 30.75 15.22
C PRO A 559 -10.36 30.91 16.73
N GLU A 560 -9.54 30.22 17.53
CA GLU A 560 -9.53 30.42 18.97
C GLU A 560 -9.21 31.89 19.27
N GLY A 561 -10.10 32.57 19.98
CA GLY A 561 -9.83 33.86 20.61
C GLY A 561 -10.31 35.10 19.87
N SER A 562 -11.63 35.32 19.83
CA SER A 562 -12.16 36.67 20.06
C SER A 562 -13.13 36.64 21.24
N SER A 563 -12.58 36.64 22.45
CA SER A 563 -13.36 37.01 23.63
C SER A 563 -13.69 38.50 23.56
N PHE A 564 -14.80 38.83 22.90
CA PHE A 564 -15.43 40.13 23.13
C PHE A 564 -15.99 40.14 24.55
N SER A 565 -15.17 40.62 25.49
CA SER A 565 -15.63 41.11 26.78
C SER A 565 -16.57 42.29 26.55
N SER A 566 -17.88 42.02 26.60
CA SER A 566 -18.87 43.07 26.81
C SER A 566 -18.79 43.50 28.28
N SER A 567 -17.94 44.48 28.57
CA SER A 567 -18.06 45.22 29.83
C SER A 567 -19.16 46.27 29.67
N LEU A 568 -20.28 46.02 30.33
CA LEU A 568 -21.20 47.07 30.77
C LEU A 568 -20.50 47.85 31.88
N GLY A 569 -20.33 49.15 31.68
CA GLY A 569 -19.81 50.13 32.64
C GLY A 569 -19.98 51.54 32.11
#